data_AF-Z4YKY0-F1
#
_entry.id   AF-Z4YKY0-F1
#
_cell.length_a   1.000
_cell.length_b   1.000
_cell.length_c   1.000
_cell.angle_alpha   90.00
_cell.angle_beta   90.00
_cell.angle_gamma   90.00
#
_symmetry.space_group_name_H-M   'P 1'
#
loop_
_entity.id
_entity.type
_entity.pdbx_description
1 polymer ?
#
loop_
_entity_poly.entity_id
_entity_poly.type
_entity_poly.pdbx_seq_one_letter_code
_entity_poly.pdbx_strand_id
1 'polypeptide(L)'
;MENEIFTPLLEQFMTSPLVTWVKTFGPLAAGNGTNLDEYVALVDGVFLNQVMLQINPKSESQRVNKKVNNDASLRIHNLSILVKQIKFYYQETLQQLIMMPLPDILIIGKNPFSGKF
;
A
#
# COMPACT_ATOMS: atom_id res chain seq x y z
N MET A 1 -0.64 -6.71 -25.27
CA MET A 1 -1.38 -7.79 -24.59
C MET A 1 -1.43 -7.60 -23.07
N GLU A 2 -0.33 -7.34 -22.34
CA GLU A 2 -0.40 -7.10 -20.88
C GLU A 2 -1.18 -5.82 -20.50
N ASN A 3 -1.05 -4.74 -21.27
CA ASN A 3 -1.75 -3.47 -21.02
C ASN A 3 -3.27 -3.54 -21.19
N GLU A 4 -3.81 -4.49 -21.96
CA GLU A 4 -5.26 -4.61 -22.19
C GLU A 4 -5.97 -5.40 -21.06
N ILE A 5 -5.23 -6.25 -20.35
CA ILE A 5 -5.73 -7.04 -19.21
C ILE A 5 -5.63 -6.25 -17.90
N PHE A 6 -4.63 -5.36 -17.80
CA PHE A 6 -4.39 -4.59 -16.58
C PHE A 6 -5.54 -3.63 -16.26
N THR A 7 -6.15 -2.98 -17.27
CA THR A 7 -7.17 -1.95 -17.01
C THR A 7 -8.45 -2.49 -16.36
N PRO A 8 -9.08 -3.58 -16.83
CA PRO A 8 -10.24 -4.15 -16.14
C PRO A 8 -9.90 -4.66 -14.73
N LEU A 9 -8.72 -5.27 -14.55
CA LEU A 9 -8.26 -5.76 -13.26
C LEU A 9 -7.99 -4.60 -12.28
N LEU A 10 -7.45 -3.49 -12.78
CA LEU A 10 -7.22 -2.26 -12.04
C LEU A 10 -8.56 -1.68 -11.55
N GLU A 11 -9.56 -1.55 -12.42
CA GLU A 11 -10.88 -1.04 -12.03
C GLU A 11 -11.53 -1.92 -10.95
N GLN A 12 -11.47 -3.24 -11.10
CA GLN A 12 -11.96 -4.18 -10.10
C GLN A 12 -11.18 -4.05 -8.77
N PHE A 13 -9.85 -3.92 -8.84
CA PHE A 13 -9.02 -3.74 -7.66
C PHE A 13 -9.35 -2.42 -6.93
N MET A 14 -9.49 -1.32 -7.67
CA MET A 14 -9.78 0.01 -7.11
C MET A 14 -11.17 0.10 -6.48
N THR A 15 -12.11 -0.75 -6.91
CA THR A 15 -13.45 -0.87 -6.32
C THR A 15 -13.55 -1.95 -5.23
N SER A 16 -12.45 -2.65 -4.93
CA SER A 16 -12.46 -3.67 -3.89
C SER A 16 -12.73 -3.08 -2.49
N PRO A 17 -13.28 -3.85 -1.54
CA PRO A 17 -13.62 -3.34 -0.21
C PRO A 17 -12.43 -2.75 0.54
N LEU A 18 -11.26 -3.38 0.47
CA LEU A 18 -10.06 -2.91 1.18
C LEU A 18 -9.56 -1.58 0.60
N VAL A 19 -9.50 -1.46 -0.73
CA VAL A 19 -9.08 -0.21 -1.38
C VAL A 19 -10.08 0.90 -1.08
N THR A 20 -11.38 0.60 -1.20
CA THR A 20 -12.45 1.55 -0.89
C THR A 20 -12.34 2.07 0.55
N TRP A 21 -12.10 1.19 1.52
CA TRP A 21 -11.88 1.57 2.93
C TRP A 21 -10.59 2.39 3.12
N VAL A 22 -9.48 1.97 2.53
CA VAL A 22 -8.20 2.70 2.63
C VAL A 22 -8.31 4.13 2.08
N LYS A 23 -9.07 4.33 0.98
CA LYS A 23 -9.28 5.66 0.40
C LYS A 23 -9.95 6.65 1.35
N THR A 24 -10.73 6.19 2.35
CA THR A 24 -11.42 7.09 3.29
C THR A 24 -10.48 7.83 4.24
N PHE A 25 -9.21 7.43 4.34
CA PHE A 25 -8.23 8.00 5.28
C PHE A 25 -7.57 9.29 4.81
N GLY A 26 -7.87 9.79 3.62
CA GLY A 26 -7.20 10.97 3.11
C GLY A 26 -7.71 11.48 1.77
N PRO A 27 -6.87 12.20 1.00
CA PRO A 27 -7.30 12.93 -0.19
C PRO A 27 -7.80 12.04 -1.32
N LEU A 28 -7.50 10.73 -1.27
CA LEU A 28 -8.05 9.74 -2.21
C LEU A 28 -9.58 9.58 -2.07
N ALA A 29 -10.18 9.98 -0.96
CA ALA A 29 -11.63 9.97 -0.77
C ALA A 29 -12.36 10.92 -1.74
N ALA A 30 -11.70 11.98 -2.20
CA ALA A 30 -12.27 12.95 -3.11
C ALA A 30 -12.44 12.42 -4.54
N GLY A 31 -11.73 11.33 -4.91
CA GLY A 31 -11.83 10.74 -6.25
C GLY A 31 -11.37 11.67 -7.39
N ASN A 32 -10.49 12.63 -7.09
CA ASN A 32 -10.08 13.66 -8.05
C ASN A 32 -9.02 13.18 -9.07
N GLY A 33 -8.52 11.94 -8.96
CA GLY A 33 -7.49 11.36 -9.82
C GLY A 33 -8.02 10.19 -10.65
N THR A 34 -7.24 9.74 -11.63
CA THR A 34 -7.58 8.50 -12.36
C THR A 34 -7.34 7.28 -11.46
N ASN A 35 -8.00 6.15 -11.77
CA ASN A 35 -7.74 4.87 -11.08
C ASN A 35 -6.25 4.50 -11.11
N LEU A 36 -5.52 4.88 -12.15
CA LEU A 36 -4.08 4.65 -12.24
C LEU A 36 -3.28 5.52 -11.27
N ASP A 37 -3.63 6.80 -11.14
CA ASP A 37 -2.95 7.71 -10.20
C ASP A 37 -3.15 7.26 -8.75
N GLU A 38 -4.39 6.89 -8.41
CA GLU A 38 -4.73 6.39 -7.09
C GLU A 38 -4.04 5.05 -6.80
N TYR A 39 -3.97 4.16 -7.78
CA TYR A 39 -3.24 2.90 -7.67
C TYR A 39 -1.74 3.13 -7.43
N VAL A 40 -1.12 4.04 -8.19
CA VAL A 40 0.30 4.40 -8.01
C VAL A 40 0.55 4.93 -6.60
N ALA A 41 -0.36 5.74 -6.05
CA ALA A 41 -0.28 6.25 -4.69
C ALA A 41 -0.41 5.15 -3.60
N LEU A 42 -1.05 4.02 -3.91
CA LEU A 42 -1.09 2.86 -3.01
C LEU A 42 0.22 2.08 -3.06
N VAL A 43 0.69 1.73 -4.26
CA VAL A 43 1.86 0.85 -4.44
C VAL A 43 3.19 1.52 -4.12
N ASP A 44 3.25 2.86 -4.10
CA ASP A 44 4.46 3.58 -3.68
C ASP A 44 4.75 3.49 -2.17
N GLY A 45 3.75 3.02 -1.41
CA GLY A 45 3.79 2.81 0.03
C GLY A 45 3.71 4.08 0.87
N VAL A 46 3.74 5.28 0.29
CA VAL A 46 3.72 6.53 1.06
C VAL A 46 2.38 6.72 1.75
N PHE A 47 1.29 6.62 0.99
CA PHE A 47 -0.05 6.80 1.53
C PHE A 47 -0.39 5.72 2.56
N LEU A 48 -0.07 4.46 2.27
CA LEU A 48 -0.34 3.35 3.19
C LEU A 48 0.39 3.49 4.54
N ASN A 49 1.62 4.00 4.55
CA ASN A 49 2.30 4.31 5.82
C ASN A 49 1.61 5.43 6.60
N GLN A 50 1.01 6.41 5.94
CA GLN A 50 0.22 7.45 6.61
C GLN A 50 -1.06 6.87 7.22
N VAL A 51 -1.73 5.96 6.50
CA VAL A 51 -2.89 5.23 7.02
C VAL A 51 -2.50 4.43 8.26
N MET A 52 -1.38 3.71 8.23
CA MET A 52 -0.89 2.95 9.38
C MET A 52 -0.57 3.85 10.60
N LEU A 53 -0.06 5.06 10.38
CA LEU A 53 0.18 6.02 11.44
C LEU A 53 -1.14 6.53 12.07
N GLN A 54 -2.20 6.68 11.28
CA GLN A 54 -3.53 7.01 11.83
C GLN A 54 -4.12 5.86 12.64
N ILE A 55 -3.89 4.61 12.21
CA ILE A 55 -4.33 3.40 12.93
C ILE A 55 -3.57 3.24 14.25
N ASN A 56 -2.25 3.45 14.24
CA ASN A 56 -1.40 3.34 15.42
C ASN A 56 -0.50 4.59 15.60
N PRO A 57 -1.02 5.66 16.22
CA PRO A 57 -0.26 6.89 16.44
C PRO A 57 0.94 6.73 17.38
N LYS A 58 1.01 5.63 18.15
CA LYS A 58 2.10 5.34 19.08
C LYS A 58 3.30 4.68 18.40
N SER A 59 3.17 4.28 17.14
CA SER A 59 4.29 3.71 16.37
C SER A 59 5.43 4.72 16.25
N GLU A 60 6.67 4.24 16.39
CA GLU A 60 7.83 5.05 16.02
C GLU A 60 7.70 5.49 14.55
N SER A 61 7.90 6.80 14.34
CA SER A 61 7.88 7.40 13.01
C SER A 61 9.15 7.01 12.25
N GLN A 62 9.07 5.94 11.46
CA GLN A 62 10.12 5.60 10.51
C GLN A 62 10.06 6.54 9.29
N ARG A 63 11.23 6.92 8.76
CA ARG A 63 11.33 7.86 7.64
C ARG A 63 10.92 7.19 6.33
N VAL A 64 9.73 7.55 5.83
CA VAL A 64 9.21 7.14 4.52
C VAL A 64 9.77 8.04 3.41
N ASN A 65 10.12 7.46 2.26
CA ASN A 65 10.56 8.21 1.08
C ASN A 65 9.36 8.83 0.36
N LYS A 66 9.19 10.15 0.46
CA LYS A 66 8.05 10.87 -0.15
C LYS A 66 8.17 11.06 -1.66
N LYS A 67 9.40 11.08 -2.20
CA LYS A 67 9.68 11.28 -3.63
C LYS A 67 10.14 9.97 -4.24
N VAL A 68 9.20 9.05 -4.45
CA VAL A 68 9.49 7.70 -4.94
C VAL A 68 9.88 7.70 -6.42
N ASN A 69 9.31 8.60 -7.24
CA ASN A 69 9.66 8.78 -8.66
C ASN A 69 9.73 7.46 -9.46
N ASN A 70 8.82 6.52 -9.17
CA ASN A 70 8.78 5.18 -9.75
C ASN A 70 10.03 4.30 -9.48
N ASP A 71 10.89 4.66 -8.52
CA ASP A 71 12.05 3.86 -8.11
C ASP A 71 11.62 2.63 -7.30
N ALA A 72 11.98 1.45 -7.80
CA ALA A 72 11.61 0.18 -7.18
C ALA A 72 12.21 -0.01 -5.78
N SER A 73 13.45 0.43 -5.55
CA SER A 73 14.11 0.30 -4.26
C SER A 73 13.44 1.17 -3.20
N LEU A 74 13.04 2.39 -3.57
CA LEU A 74 12.30 3.29 -2.69
C LEU A 74 10.90 2.75 -2.36
N ARG A 75 10.19 2.16 -3.34
CA ARG A 75 8.92 1.45 -3.08
C ARG A 75 9.10 0.30 -2.10
N ILE A 76 10.06 -0.59 -2.37
CA ILE A 76 10.34 -1.75 -1.51
C ILE A 76 10.67 -1.28 -0.09
N HIS A 77 11.46 -0.20 0.05
CA HIS A 77 11.77 0.36 1.36
C HIS A 77 10.51 0.85 2.09
N ASN A 78 9.66 1.64 1.44
CA ASN A 78 8.42 2.13 2.02
C ASN A 78 7.48 0.99 2.42
N LEU A 79 7.33 -0.03 1.57
CA LEU A 79 6.50 -1.21 1.85
C LEU A 79 7.08 -2.07 2.98
N SER A 80 8.41 -2.16 3.09
CA SER A 80 9.08 -2.85 4.21
C SER A 80 8.77 -2.19 5.55
N ILE A 81 8.80 -0.84 5.61
CA ILE A 81 8.38 -0.09 6.79
C ILE A 81 6.92 -0.43 7.15
N LEU A 82 6.02 -0.38 6.16
CA LEU A 82 4.60 -0.66 6.36
C LEU A 82 4.38 -2.07 6.93
N VAL A 83 4.98 -3.10 6.32
CA VAL A 83 4.85 -4.49 6.80
C VAL A 83 5.41 -4.63 8.22
N LYS A 84 6.52 -3.96 8.54
CA LYS A 84 7.08 -3.97 9.89
C LYS A 84 6.13 -3.33 10.90
N GLN A 85 5.52 -2.18 10.56
CA GLN A 85 4.57 -1.49 11.43
C GLN A 85 3.28 -2.30 11.66
N ILE A 86 2.75 -2.93 10.61
CA ILE A 86 1.59 -3.83 10.73
C ILE A 86 1.91 -4.97 11.69
N LYS A 87 3.03 -5.68 11.47
CA LYS A 87 3.46 -6.77 12.37
C LYS A 87 3.57 -6.31 13.82
N PHE A 88 4.26 -5.19 14.02
CA PHE A 88 4.47 -4.63 15.35
C PHE A 88 3.13 -4.29 16.03
N TYR A 89 2.17 -3.71 15.29
CA TYR A 89 0.86 -3.42 15.84
C TYR A 89 0.10 -4.68 16.27
N TYR A 90 0.08 -5.72 15.43
CA TYR A 90 -0.55 -7.00 15.79
C TYR A 90 0.10 -7.62 17.04
N GLN A 91 1.43 -7.68 17.08
CA GLN A 91 2.15 -8.33 18.17
C GLN A 91 2.08 -7.53 19.47
N GLU A 92 2.49 -6.26 19.44
CA GLU A 92 2.67 -5.46 20.66
C GLU A 92 1.36 -4.80 21.12
N THR A 93 0.50 -4.38 20.19
CA THR A 93 -0.74 -3.65 20.54
C THR A 93 -1.94 -4.59 20.68
N LEU A 94 -2.14 -5.49 19.72
CA LEU A 94 -3.28 -6.40 19.74
C LEU A 94 -3.02 -7.71 20.49
N GLN A 95 -1.75 -8.03 20.78
CA GLN A 95 -1.34 -9.31 21.37
C GLN A 95 -1.80 -10.51 20.51
N GLN A 96 -1.67 -10.39 19.18
CA GLN A 96 -2.11 -11.36 18.19
C GLN A 96 -0.98 -11.73 17.22
N LEU A 97 -0.98 -12.98 16.76
CA LEU A 97 -0.04 -13.47 15.76
C LEU A 97 -0.68 -13.49 14.37
N ILE A 98 0.03 -12.95 13.38
CA ILE A 98 -0.36 -13.06 11.98
C ILE A 98 0.03 -14.45 11.47
N MET A 99 -0.97 -15.30 11.22
CA MET A 99 -0.79 -16.68 10.75
C MET A 99 -0.80 -16.83 9.22
N MET A 100 -1.24 -15.79 8.52
CA MET A 100 -1.31 -15.74 7.06
C MET A 100 0.02 -15.28 6.45
N PRO A 101 0.34 -15.68 5.20
CA PRO A 101 1.49 -15.13 4.49
C PRO A 101 1.33 -13.61 4.34
N LEU A 102 2.46 -12.92 4.48
CA LEU A 102 2.51 -11.47 4.34
C LEU A 102 2.63 -11.11 2.86
N PRO A 103 2.25 -9.87 2.49
CA PRO A 103 2.42 -9.40 1.13
C PRO A 103 3.87 -9.51 0.65
N ASP A 104 4.08 -10.00 -0.58
CA ASP A 104 5.41 -10.04 -1.19
C ASP A 104 5.78 -8.63 -1.71
N ILE A 105 6.46 -7.88 -0.85
CA ILE A 105 6.89 -6.52 -1.15
C ILE A 105 7.89 -6.43 -2.32
N LEU A 106 8.58 -7.52 -2.66
CA LEU A 106 9.52 -7.54 -3.80
C LEU A 106 8.76 -7.61 -5.12
N ILE A 107 7.69 -8.40 -5.17
CA ILE A 107 6.81 -8.47 -6.35
C ILE A 107 6.13 -7.12 -6.56
N ILE A 108 5.48 -6.58 -5.53
CA ILE A 108 4.77 -5.29 -5.58
C ILE A 108 5.75 -4.16 -5.93
N GLY A 109 6.92 -4.15 -5.28
CA GLY A 109 7.91 -3.10 -5.45
C GLY A 109 8.58 -3.11 -6.82
N LYS A 110 8.95 -4.28 -7.36
CA LYS A 110 9.62 -4.37 -8.68
C LYS A 110 8.64 -4.29 -9.84
N ASN A 111 7.50 -4.96 -9.72
CA ASN A 111 6.52 -5.13 -10.80
C ASN A 111 5.11 -4.74 -10.33
N PRO A 112 4.86 -3.46 -10.00
CA PRO A 112 3.58 -3.02 -9.47
C PRO A 112 2.41 -3.25 -10.44
N PHE A 113 2.64 -3.47 -11.73
CA PHE A 113 1.58 -3.70 -12.72
C PHE A 113 1.42 -5.16 -13.12
N SER A 114 2.07 -6.10 -12.42
CA SER A 114 2.07 -7.52 -12.79
C SER A 114 0.76 -8.26 -12.51
N GLY A 115 -0.17 -7.66 -11.76
CA GLY A 115 -1.41 -8.32 -11.32
C GLY A 115 -1.20 -9.48 -10.34
N LYS A 116 0.03 -9.67 -9.83
CA LYS A 116 0.39 -10.68 -8.84
C LYS A 116 0.58 -9.98 -7.50
N PHE A 117 -0.30 -10.27 -6.54
CA PHE A 117 -0.31 -9.72 -5.19
C PHE A 117 -0.32 -10.83 -4.15
#